data_AF-A0A0F9I629-F1
#
_entry.id   AF-A0A0F9I629-F1
#
_cell.length_a   1.000
_cell.length_b   1.000
_cell.length_c   1.000
_cell.angle_alpha   90.00
_cell.angle_beta   90.00
_cell.angle_gamma   90.00
#
_symmetry.space_group_name_H-M   'P 1'
#
loop_
_entity.id
_entity.type
_entity.pdbx_description
1 polymer ?
#
loop_
_entity_poly.entity_id
_entity_poly.type
_entity_poly.pdbx_seq_one_letter_code
_entity_poly.pdbx_strand_id
1 'polypeptide(L)'
;MGRYTANTYFVNSAHKDIARSRYYLKDDTGAVVEQNIFESFTRVNDYIYQNDDKAKRDLAQQLCEDKKIMYAGRPLAQAGTGIKNMFNCFVLGIGDSREEISEAQRIHFHIQAHGGGTGINFSSLRPSGSWCKGANARSSGPEGFITAMGYLSSNIQQGGNRSGANMGILNDKHPGLLTFITKKSRSNWENLRKFAVITDESKFKQWQWVNPYPWQTFNVSVALSDDFMRQAKRQMKKEWKLGWGGVDWPLWDFELLMQDRLPNGETIDTIIPITVCAPDKEIAYHEAQNEVPFRNAENLTLLNGPYHLTAYDWFRKICTNAWEDGCPGIFFEDRARAYHNGEYFNPLDATNPCAEQILPPWSVCCLSSLVLPEFIQEDGEIDWDGLKEAIFTLVRSLNWITLLNETGVDKIDENTQRERRIGLGTIGMHEALIRMSMRGEREYVYSQDSGRAMAKKILKFIKHTAYEASIDMAKEIGPFPAYDFEKFKQSKFIQQLLKERPDLEEELRIHGIANVTILTQAPTGTTG
;
A
#
# COMPACT_ATOMS: atom_id res chain seq x y z
N MET A 1 -16.67 -29.77 -15.24
CA MET A 1 -15.94 -29.91 -13.95
C MET A 1 -16.90 -30.13 -12.77
N GLY A 2 -16.62 -31.11 -11.90
CA GLY A 2 -17.40 -31.34 -10.67
C GLY A 2 -17.16 -30.27 -9.61
N ARG A 3 -18.18 -29.97 -8.78
CA ARG A 3 -18.06 -29.00 -7.67
C ARG A 3 -17.00 -29.42 -6.67
N TYR A 4 -16.28 -28.44 -6.10
CA TYR A 4 -15.34 -28.72 -5.02
C TYR A 4 -16.08 -29.25 -3.79
N THR A 5 -15.38 -30.10 -3.03
CA THR A 5 -15.79 -30.53 -1.70
C THR A 5 -14.79 -29.97 -0.70
N ALA A 6 -15.13 -29.96 0.59
CA ALA A 6 -14.18 -29.58 1.65
C ALA A 6 -12.84 -30.32 1.58
N ASN A 7 -12.83 -31.56 1.07
CA ASN A 7 -11.61 -32.38 0.92
C ASN A 7 -10.82 -32.08 -0.36
N THR A 8 -11.46 -31.54 -1.41
CA THR A 8 -10.83 -31.26 -2.70
C THR A 8 -10.58 -29.76 -2.93
N TYR A 9 -11.02 -28.91 -2.00
CA TYR A 9 -10.80 -27.46 -2.10
C TYR A 9 -9.32 -27.09 -1.99
N PHE A 10 -8.54 -27.76 -1.14
CA PHE A 10 -7.11 -27.51 -1.07
C PHE A 10 -6.33 -28.55 -1.88
N VAL A 11 -5.41 -28.08 -2.72
CA VAL A 11 -4.59 -28.94 -3.58
C VAL A 11 -3.50 -29.66 -2.78
N ASN A 12 -3.06 -29.10 -1.66
CA ASN A 12 -2.06 -29.68 -0.77
C ASN A 12 -2.32 -29.31 0.71
N SER A 13 -1.60 -29.97 1.63
CA SER A 13 -1.72 -29.73 3.07
C SER A 13 -1.28 -28.33 3.51
N ALA A 14 -0.26 -27.75 2.86
CA ALA A 14 0.24 -26.42 3.21
C ALA A 14 -0.85 -25.34 3.05
N HIS A 15 -1.67 -25.41 2.00
CA HIS A 15 -2.81 -24.48 1.83
C HIS A 15 -3.83 -24.61 2.96
N LYS A 16 -4.12 -25.87 3.36
CA LYS A 16 -5.02 -26.14 4.48
C LYS A 16 -4.45 -25.62 5.80
N ASP A 17 -3.15 -25.77 6.03
CA ASP A 17 -2.47 -25.28 7.24
C ASP A 17 -2.43 -23.74 7.30
N ILE A 18 -2.23 -23.07 6.16
CA ILE A 18 -2.34 -21.61 6.07
C ILE A 18 -3.77 -21.18 6.40
N ALA A 19 -4.78 -21.77 5.78
CA ALA A 19 -6.18 -21.41 6.03
C ALA A 19 -6.56 -21.64 7.50
N ARG A 20 -6.21 -22.81 8.06
CA ARG A 20 -6.47 -23.17 9.45
C ARG A 20 -5.78 -22.25 10.45
N SER A 21 -4.53 -21.86 10.17
CA SER A 21 -3.77 -21.00 11.10
C SER A 21 -4.24 -19.54 11.06
N ARG A 22 -4.67 -19.05 9.89
CA ARG A 22 -4.92 -17.62 9.62
C ARG A 22 -6.39 -17.21 9.66
N TYR A 23 -7.30 -18.04 9.16
CA TYR A 23 -8.68 -17.64 8.86
C TYR A 23 -9.71 -18.41 9.65
N TYR A 24 -9.38 -19.63 10.11
CA TYR A 24 -10.35 -20.40 10.86
C TYR A 24 -10.57 -19.77 12.23
N LEU A 25 -11.84 -19.66 12.62
CA LEU A 25 -12.21 -19.15 13.93
C LEU A 25 -11.60 -20.03 15.03
N LYS A 26 -11.18 -19.39 16.11
CA LYS A 26 -10.63 -20.05 17.30
C LYS A 26 -11.44 -19.65 18.52
N ASP A 27 -11.58 -20.57 19.46
CA ASP A 27 -12.16 -20.28 20.77
C ASP A 27 -11.17 -19.53 21.69
N ASP A 28 -11.60 -19.29 22.93
CA ASP A 28 -10.83 -18.64 23.98
C ASP A 28 -9.58 -19.43 24.42
N THR A 29 -9.54 -20.73 24.17
CA THR A 29 -8.35 -21.58 24.38
C THR A 29 -7.37 -21.54 23.21
N GLY A 30 -7.78 -20.92 22.10
CA GLY A 30 -7.03 -20.90 20.83
C GLY A 30 -7.23 -22.15 19.98
N ALA A 31 -8.16 -23.05 20.36
CA ALA A 31 -8.50 -24.21 19.57
C ALA A 31 -9.40 -23.81 18.39
N VAL A 32 -9.14 -24.42 17.24
CA VAL A 32 -9.86 -24.15 15.99
C VAL A 32 -11.27 -24.73 16.07
N VAL A 33 -12.30 -23.91 15.86
CA VAL A 33 -13.71 -24.33 15.92
C VAL A 33 -14.29 -24.69 14.55
N GLU A 34 -13.76 -24.11 13.47
CA GLU A 34 -14.21 -24.39 12.10
C GLU A 34 -13.51 -25.64 11.55
N GLN A 35 -14.28 -26.58 10.99
CA GLN A 35 -13.75 -27.87 10.53
C GLN A 35 -13.11 -27.78 9.15
N ASN A 36 -13.62 -26.87 8.32
CA ASN A 36 -13.19 -26.70 6.94
C ASN A 36 -13.49 -25.26 6.45
N ILE A 37 -13.01 -24.94 5.24
CA ILE A 37 -13.09 -23.59 4.69
C ILE A 37 -14.53 -23.16 4.33
N PHE A 38 -15.44 -24.10 4.07
CA PHE A 38 -16.83 -23.77 3.74
C PHE A 38 -17.59 -23.24 4.96
N GLU A 39 -17.25 -23.70 6.16
CA GLU A 39 -17.75 -23.12 7.41
C GLU A 39 -17.27 -21.69 7.60
N SER A 40 -15.99 -21.41 7.28
CA SER A 40 -15.48 -20.03 7.27
C SER A 40 -16.23 -19.15 6.27
N PHE A 41 -16.52 -19.64 5.07
CA PHE A 41 -17.32 -18.91 4.09
C PHE A 41 -18.76 -18.68 4.59
N THR A 42 -19.35 -19.68 5.23
CA THR A 42 -20.71 -19.57 5.80
C THR A 42 -20.75 -18.45 6.83
N ARG A 43 -19.83 -18.43 7.79
CA ARG A 43 -19.71 -17.34 8.79
C ARG A 43 -19.56 -15.98 8.12
N VAL A 44 -18.66 -15.88 7.14
CA VAL A 44 -18.36 -14.61 6.45
C VAL A 44 -19.58 -14.11 5.68
N ASN A 45 -20.23 -14.98 4.91
CA ASN A 45 -21.40 -14.62 4.12
C ASN A 45 -22.63 -14.34 4.98
N ASP A 46 -22.85 -15.09 6.06
CA ASP A 46 -23.92 -14.81 7.03
C ASP A 46 -23.78 -13.41 7.64
N TYR A 47 -22.55 -12.98 7.95
CA TYR A 47 -22.30 -11.64 8.46
C TYR A 47 -22.44 -10.55 7.39
N ILE A 48 -21.82 -10.72 6.22
CA ILE A 48 -21.84 -9.73 5.14
C ILE A 48 -23.27 -9.49 4.63
N TYR A 49 -24.06 -10.55 4.49
CA TYR A 49 -25.42 -10.50 3.95
C TYR A 49 -26.49 -10.51 5.04
N GLN A 50 -26.15 -10.21 6.30
CA GLN A 50 -27.09 -10.28 7.43
C GLN A 50 -28.35 -9.41 7.26
N ASN A 51 -28.26 -8.36 6.44
CA ASN A 51 -29.36 -7.43 6.13
C ASN A 51 -29.80 -7.47 4.65
N ASP A 52 -29.53 -8.58 3.96
CA ASP A 52 -29.76 -8.71 2.53
C ASP A 52 -30.56 -9.99 2.19
N ASP A 53 -30.96 -10.14 0.93
CA ASP A 53 -31.74 -11.27 0.46
C ASP A 53 -30.95 -12.58 0.55
N LYS A 54 -31.59 -13.61 1.11
CA LYS A 54 -31.01 -14.93 1.33
C LYS A 54 -30.49 -15.57 0.04
N ALA A 55 -31.16 -15.38 -1.11
CA ALA A 55 -30.70 -15.95 -2.37
C ALA A 55 -29.38 -15.33 -2.83
N LYS A 56 -29.15 -14.04 -2.55
CA LYS A 56 -27.86 -13.37 -2.86
C LYS A 56 -26.73 -13.90 -1.97
N ARG A 57 -27.02 -14.12 -0.68
CA ARG A 57 -26.08 -14.77 0.25
C ARG A 57 -25.73 -16.19 -0.21
N ASP A 58 -26.75 -16.98 -0.55
CA ASP A 58 -26.58 -18.38 -0.94
C ASP A 58 -25.78 -18.47 -2.27
N LEU A 59 -25.97 -17.51 -3.19
CA LEU A 59 -25.13 -17.36 -4.39
C LEU A 59 -23.67 -17.02 -4.05
N ALA A 60 -23.43 -16.06 -3.15
CA ALA A 60 -22.08 -15.71 -2.70
C ALA A 60 -21.36 -16.91 -2.06
N GLN A 61 -22.08 -17.69 -1.24
CA GLN A 61 -21.59 -18.94 -0.68
C GLN A 61 -21.19 -19.92 -1.77
N GLN A 62 -22.09 -20.16 -2.74
CA GLN A 62 -21.81 -21.07 -3.85
C GLN A 62 -20.56 -20.62 -4.64
N LEU A 63 -20.43 -19.33 -4.95
CA LEU A 63 -19.26 -18.82 -5.68
C LEU A 63 -17.94 -18.95 -4.90
N CYS A 64 -17.96 -18.86 -3.57
CA CYS A 64 -16.79 -19.14 -2.73
C CYS A 64 -16.43 -20.63 -2.75
N GLU A 65 -17.42 -21.52 -2.62
CA GLU A 65 -17.25 -22.97 -2.66
C GLU A 65 -16.76 -23.47 -4.03
N ASP A 66 -17.26 -22.87 -5.11
CA ASP A 66 -16.84 -23.10 -6.50
C ASP A 66 -15.50 -22.40 -6.82
N LYS A 67 -14.85 -21.76 -5.84
CA LYS A 67 -13.61 -20.98 -5.99
C LYS A 67 -13.67 -19.84 -6.99
N LYS A 68 -14.84 -19.38 -7.41
CA LYS A 68 -14.99 -18.28 -8.38
C LYS A 68 -14.64 -16.91 -7.77
N ILE A 69 -14.92 -16.73 -6.47
CA ILE A 69 -14.58 -15.53 -5.70
C ILE A 69 -13.80 -15.88 -4.43
N MET A 70 -12.93 -14.98 -4.00
CA MET A 70 -12.17 -15.10 -2.77
C MET A 70 -12.16 -13.76 -2.02
N TYR A 71 -12.63 -13.77 -0.78
CA TYR A 71 -12.52 -12.62 0.11
C TYR A 71 -11.06 -12.37 0.50
N ALA A 72 -10.72 -11.12 0.77
CA ALA A 72 -9.38 -10.82 1.30
C ALA A 72 -9.20 -11.42 2.71
N GLY A 73 -7.94 -11.47 3.16
CA GLY A 73 -7.60 -12.10 4.44
C GLY A 73 -8.29 -11.49 5.67
N ARG A 74 -8.62 -10.18 5.67
CA ARG A 74 -9.28 -9.52 6.81
C ARG A 74 -10.77 -9.85 6.89
N PRO A 75 -11.58 -9.75 5.82
CA PRO A 75 -12.95 -10.25 5.87
C PRO A 75 -13.02 -11.73 6.27
N LEU A 76 -12.15 -12.59 5.72
CA LEU A 76 -12.10 -14.02 6.10
C LEU A 76 -11.85 -14.25 7.60
N ALA A 77 -10.90 -13.50 8.17
CA ALA A 77 -10.53 -13.65 9.57
C ALA A 77 -11.52 -13.01 10.55
N GLN A 78 -12.19 -11.90 10.17
CA GLN A 78 -12.88 -11.03 11.13
C GLN A 78 -14.41 -10.96 10.96
N ALA A 79 -14.95 -11.24 9.77
CA ALA A 79 -16.41 -11.19 9.57
C ALA A 79 -17.11 -12.22 10.47
N GLY A 80 -18.21 -11.82 11.11
CA GLY A 80 -18.94 -12.67 12.06
C GLY A 80 -18.23 -12.90 13.39
N THR A 81 -17.16 -12.15 13.67
CA THR A 81 -16.48 -12.13 14.97
C THR A 81 -16.86 -10.87 15.77
N GLY A 82 -16.38 -10.76 17.02
CA GLY A 82 -16.52 -9.53 17.80
C GLY A 82 -15.67 -8.35 17.29
N ILE A 83 -14.76 -8.59 16.33
CA ILE A 83 -13.89 -7.55 15.75
C ILE A 83 -14.53 -7.02 14.47
N LYS A 84 -14.92 -5.75 14.48
CA LYS A 84 -15.66 -5.11 13.38
C LYS A 84 -14.79 -4.52 12.26
N ASN A 85 -13.46 -4.69 12.32
CA ASN A 85 -12.55 -4.22 11.28
C ASN A 85 -12.20 -5.33 10.28
N MET A 86 -12.80 -5.25 9.11
CA MET A 86 -12.60 -6.10 7.93
C MET A 86 -11.71 -5.45 6.86
N PHE A 87 -11.26 -4.20 7.03
CA PHE A 87 -10.37 -3.55 6.06
C PHE A 87 -8.91 -4.01 6.20
N ASN A 88 -8.21 -4.10 5.07
CA ASN A 88 -6.85 -4.60 5.00
C ASN A 88 -5.81 -3.55 5.38
N CYS A 89 -5.92 -2.36 4.80
CA CYS A 89 -4.93 -1.30 4.88
C CYS A 89 -5.61 0.07 4.89
N PHE A 90 -4.86 1.08 5.34
CA PHE A 90 -5.34 2.44 5.59
C PHE A 90 -4.29 3.44 5.15
N VAL A 91 -4.71 4.65 4.77
CA VAL A 91 -3.83 5.82 4.68
C VAL A 91 -4.24 6.83 5.76
N LEU A 92 -3.27 7.31 6.54
CA LEU A 92 -3.50 8.25 7.63
C LEU A 92 -2.98 9.63 7.24
N GLY A 93 -3.72 10.67 7.65
CA GLY A 93 -3.25 12.05 7.53
C GLY A 93 -2.35 12.43 8.71
N ILE A 94 -1.39 13.33 8.46
CA ILE A 94 -0.50 13.89 9.48
C ILE A 94 -0.33 15.39 9.28
N GLY A 95 -0.39 16.16 10.37
CA GLY A 95 -0.18 17.61 10.39
C GLY A 95 1.13 18.02 11.07
N ASP A 96 1.57 19.27 10.89
CA ASP A 96 2.84 19.81 11.40
C ASP A 96 2.71 20.43 12.80
N SER A 97 2.05 19.73 13.72
CA SER A 97 1.90 20.10 15.13
C SER A 97 2.07 18.89 16.04
N ARG A 98 2.45 19.13 17.30
CA ARG A 98 2.63 18.04 18.28
C ARG A 98 1.35 17.25 18.49
N GLU A 99 0.23 17.95 18.54
CA GLU A 99 -1.11 17.39 18.78
C GLU A 99 -1.54 16.52 17.60
N GLU A 100 -1.36 16.99 16.37
CA GLU A 100 -1.72 16.22 15.17
C GLU A 100 -0.79 15.01 14.96
N ILE A 101 0.51 15.15 15.22
CA ILE A 101 1.47 14.04 15.15
C ILE A 101 1.14 12.98 16.20
N SER A 102 0.86 13.40 17.44
CA SER A 102 0.48 12.50 18.52
C SER A 102 -0.83 11.77 18.20
N GLU A 103 -1.81 12.46 17.62
CA GLU A 103 -3.08 11.83 17.22
C GLU A 103 -2.88 10.85 16.05
N ALA A 104 -2.07 11.20 15.05
CA ALA A 104 -1.73 10.28 13.96
C ALA A 104 -1.03 9.02 14.49
N GLN A 105 -0.12 9.15 15.47
CA GLN A 105 0.54 8.01 16.11
C GLN A 105 -0.43 7.16 16.96
N ARG A 106 -1.39 7.79 17.64
CA ARG A 106 -2.44 7.07 18.39
C ARG A 106 -3.34 6.26 17.44
N ILE A 107 -3.78 6.86 16.34
CA ILE A 107 -4.60 6.17 15.32
C ILE A 107 -3.80 5.05 14.67
N HIS A 108 -2.53 5.31 14.31
CA HIS A 108 -1.61 4.31 13.77
C HIS A 108 -1.49 3.08 14.67
N PHE A 109 -1.27 3.27 15.97
CA PHE A 109 -1.28 2.20 16.95
C PHE A 109 -2.58 1.38 16.93
N HIS A 110 -3.72 2.08 17.02
CA HIS A 110 -5.04 1.45 17.09
C HIS A 110 -5.35 0.61 15.85
N ILE A 111 -5.08 1.15 14.66
CA ILE A 111 -5.29 0.45 13.40
C ILE A 111 -4.39 -0.79 13.29
N GLN A 112 -3.11 -0.66 13.67
CA GLN A 112 -2.19 -1.79 13.62
C GLN A 112 -2.52 -2.87 14.65
N ALA A 113 -3.04 -2.52 15.82
CA ALA A 113 -3.49 -3.48 16.83
C ALA A 113 -4.64 -4.36 16.29
N HIS A 114 -5.48 -3.82 15.41
CA HIS A 114 -6.55 -4.56 14.72
C HIS A 114 -6.08 -5.23 13.42
N GLY A 115 -4.77 -5.20 13.12
CA GLY A 115 -4.20 -5.86 11.96
C GLY A 115 -4.21 -5.04 10.66
N GLY A 116 -4.54 -3.75 10.71
CA GLY A 116 -4.45 -2.88 9.55
C GLY A 116 -3.00 -2.53 9.22
N GLY A 117 -2.66 -2.53 7.93
CA GLY A 117 -1.44 -1.86 7.46
C GLY A 117 -1.67 -0.35 7.25
N THR A 118 -0.64 0.48 7.38
CA THR A 118 -0.79 1.95 7.37
C THR A 118 0.16 2.65 6.41
N GLY A 119 -0.34 3.55 5.59
CA GLY A 119 0.46 4.45 4.76
C GLY A 119 0.35 5.90 5.21
N ILE A 120 1.45 6.64 5.20
CA ILE A 120 1.49 8.05 5.63
C ILE A 120 2.42 8.82 4.70
N ASN A 121 1.94 9.97 4.18
CA ASN A 121 2.80 10.95 3.54
C ASN A 121 3.32 11.93 4.59
N PHE A 122 4.64 11.91 4.82
CA PHE A 122 5.27 12.76 5.82
C PHE A 122 5.71 14.12 5.27
N SER A 123 5.38 14.42 4.00
CA SER A 123 5.74 15.69 3.36
C SER A 123 5.07 16.90 3.97
N SER A 124 4.05 16.71 4.83
CA SER A 124 3.43 17.79 5.59
C SER A 124 4.22 18.18 6.82
N LEU A 125 5.24 17.41 7.24
CA LEU A 125 6.06 17.72 8.41
C LEU A 125 7.25 18.59 8.04
N ARG A 126 7.58 19.57 8.88
CA ARG A 126 8.78 20.39 8.67
C ARG A 126 10.06 19.56 8.69
N PRO A 127 11.05 19.86 7.84
CA PRO A 127 12.31 19.13 7.78
C PRO A 127 13.13 19.28 9.08
N SER A 128 14.06 18.34 9.28
CA SER A 128 15.00 18.40 10.40
C SER A 128 15.77 19.73 10.42
N GLY A 129 16.11 20.21 11.60
CA GLY A 129 16.76 21.51 11.80
C GLY A 129 15.79 22.71 11.80
N SER A 130 14.54 22.55 11.35
CA SER A 130 13.54 23.62 11.37
C SER A 130 13.22 24.12 12.78
N TRP A 131 13.06 25.44 12.94
CA TRP A 131 12.78 26.04 14.25
C TRP A 131 11.35 25.73 14.75
N CYS A 132 11.24 25.31 16.02
CA CYS A 132 9.99 25.02 16.69
C CYS A 132 9.75 26.05 17.80
N LYS A 133 9.01 27.12 17.50
CA LYS A 133 8.75 28.25 18.42
C LYS A 133 8.26 27.81 19.81
N GLY A 134 7.31 26.88 19.87
CA GLY A 134 6.74 26.41 21.14
C GLY A 134 7.67 25.57 22.02
N ALA A 135 8.72 24.98 21.43
CA ALA A 135 9.71 24.17 22.15
C ALA A 135 11.06 24.89 22.34
N ASN A 136 11.24 26.07 21.72
CA ASN A 136 12.50 26.80 21.65
C ASN A 136 13.67 25.89 21.22
N ALA A 137 13.41 25.01 20.25
CA ALA A 137 14.31 23.94 19.82
C ALA A 137 14.16 23.66 18.31
N ARG A 138 15.01 22.80 17.76
CA ARG A 138 14.97 22.35 16.36
C ARG A 138 14.17 21.05 16.21
N SER A 139 13.49 20.91 15.08
CA SER A 139 12.71 19.71 14.72
C SER A 139 13.64 18.54 14.39
N SER A 140 13.21 17.32 14.71
CA SER A 140 13.84 16.07 14.27
C SER A 140 13.46 15.66 12.84
N GLY A 141 12.60 16.44 12.18
CA GLY A 141 12.10 16.14 10.84
C GLY A 141 11.15 14.94 10.76
N PRO A 142 10.67 14.62 9.55
CA PRO A 142 9.95 13.38 9.26
C PRO A 142 10.64 12.13 9.80
N GLU A 143 11.97 12.11 9.75
CA GLU A 143 12.78 10.92 9.99
C GLU A 143 12.72 10.45 11.45
N GLY A 144 12.64 11.41 12.39
CA GLY A 144 12.45 11.12 13.81
C GLY A 144 11.09 10.46 14.08
N PHE A 145 10.03 10.95 13.43
CA PHE A 145 8.67 10.42 13.64
C PHE A 145 8.46 9.07 12.94
N ILE A 146 9.03 8.87 11.74
CA ILE A 146 9.05 7.56 11.07
C ILE A 146 9.76 6.53 11.95
N THR A 147 10.90 6.90 12.54
CA THR A 147 11.63 6.05 13.49
C THR A 147 10.77 5.69 14.70
N ALA A 148 10.10 6.66 15.32
CA ALA A 148 9.24 6.42 16.48
C ALA A 148 8.05 5.50 16.15
N MET A 149 7.37 5.75 15.03
CA MET A 149 6.28 4.90 14.53
C MET A 149 6.78 3.50 14.15
N GLY A 150 8.00 3.39 13.62
CA GLY A 150 8.59 2.11 13.23
C GLY A 150 8.85 1.21 14.42
N TYR A 151 9.38 1.78 15.52
CA TYR A 151 9.50 1.08 16.81
C TYR A 151 8.15 0.69 17.38
N LEU A 152 7.16 1.58 17.33
CA LEU A 152 5.80 1.27 17.77
C LEU A 152 5.22 0.06 17.01
N SER A 153 5.34 0.04 15.68
CA SER A 153 4.90 -1.09 14.84
C SER A 153 5.63 -2.39 15.16
N SER A 154 6.89 -2.33 15.56
CA SER A 154 7.67 -3.54 15.91
C SER A 154 7.19 -4.20 17.20
N ASN A 155 6.54 -3.43 18.09
CA ASN A 155 5.97 -3.93 19.34
C ASN A 155 4.54 -4.48 19.17
N ILE A 156 3.90 -4.27 18.02
CA ILE A 156 2.55 -4.76 17.74
C ILE A 156 2.64 -6.05 16.93
N GLN A 157 2.10 -7.14 17.48
CA GLN A 157 1.98 -8.42 16.78
C GLN A 157 0.62 -8.54 16.10
N GLN A 158 0.62 -8.67 14.77
CA GLN A 158 -0.56 -8.90 13.94
C GLN A 158 -0.66 -10.39 13.55
N GLY A 159 -1.75 -11.06 13.93
CA GLY A 159 -2.05 -12.43 13.49
C GLY A 159 -1.02 -13.48 13.92
N GLY A 160 -0.55 -13.41 15.18
CA GLY A 160 0.48 -14.28 15.74
C GLY A 160 1.85 -13.59 15.78
N ASN A 161 2.68 -13.82 14.75
CA ASN A 161 4.12 -13.49 14.79
C ASN A 161 4.58 -12.36 13.84
N ARG A 162 3.69 -11.55 13.24
CA ARG A 162 4.08 -10.54 12.25
C ARG A 162 4.02 -9.12 12.84
N SER A 163 5.06 -8.32 12.63
CA SER A 163 5.03 -6.88 12.94
C SER A 163 4.12 -6.10 11.98
N GLY A 164 3.66 -4.92 12.41
CA GLY A 164 2.85 -4.03 11.56
C GLY A 164 3.59 -3.59 10.30
N ALA A 165 2.88 -3.49 9.17
CA ALA A 165 3.43 -3.04 7.90
C ALA A 165 3.07 -1.59 7.62
N ASN A 166 4.07 -0.79 7.22
CA ASN A 166 3.91 0.63 6.95
C ASN A 166 4.39 1.04 5.56
N MET A 167 3.77 2.08 5.01
CA MET A 167 4.33 2.89 3.92
C MET A 167 4.65 4.29 4.45
N GLY A 168 5.87 4.76 4.20
CA GLY A 168 6.26 6.16 4.38
C GLY A 168 6.48 6.81 3.02
N ILE A 169 5.98 8.02 2.83
CA ILE A 169 6.14 8.78 1.60
C ILE A 169 6.75 10.15 1.88
N LEU A 170 7.63 10.61 0.99
CA LEU A 170 8.01 12.01 0.83
C LEU A 170 7.88 12.46 -0.63
N ASN A 171 7.55 13.73 -0.83
CA ASN A 171 7.44 14.37 -2.13
C ASN A 171 8.83 14.80 -2.63
N ASP A 172 8.97 14.87 -3.96
CA ASP A 172 10.22 15.15 -4.67
C ASP A 172 10.90 16.51 -4.38
N LYS A 173 10.24 17.42 -3.67
CA LYS A 173 10.76 18.74 -3.26
C LYS A 173 11.00 18.88 -1.75
N HIS A 174 10.69 17.84 -0.97
CA HIS A 174 10.84 17.89 0.48
C HIS A 174 12.34 17.92 0.87
N PRO A 175 12.80 18.82 1.77
CA PRO A 175 14.23 18.90 2.14
C PRO A 175 14.79 17.64 2.80
N GLY A 176 13.95 16.85 3.48
CA GLY A 176 14.32 15.55 4.03
C GLY A 176 14.58 14.44 3.00
N LEU A 177 14.41 14.70 1.70
CA LEU A 177 14.47 13.67 0.64
C LEU A 177 15.79 12.88 0.65
N LEU A 178 16.94 13.55 0.81
CA LEU A 178 18.24 12.87 0.81
C LEU A 178 18.35 11.84 1.94
N THR A 179 18.02 12.26 3.16
CA THR A 179 18.06 11.40 4.35
C THR A 179 17.06 10.27 4.19
N PHE A 180 15.84 10.58 3.73
CA PHE A 180 14.78 9.60 3.54
C PHE A 180 15.14 8.48 2.57
N ILE A 181 15.72 8.79 1.40
CA ILE A 181 16.07 7.76 0.41
C ILE A 181 17.31 6.95 0.78
N THR A 182 18.16 7.46 1.69
CA THR A 182 19.40 6.79 2.13
C THR A 182 19.30 6.13 3.51
N LYS A 183 18.22 6.37 4.27
CA LYS A 183 18.12 5.91 5.66
C LYS A 183 18.13 4.38 5.76
N LYS A 184 17.49 3.66 4.84
CA LYS A 184 17.47 2.19 4.86
C LYS A 184 18.79 1.58 4.42
N SER A 185 19.48 2.18 3.44
CA SER A 185 20.73 1.62 2.88
C SER A 185 21.90 1.63 3.84
N ARG A 186 22.01 2.68 4.66
CA ARG A 186 23.04 2.79 5.70
C ARG A 186 22.97 1.69 6.78
N SER A 187 21.84 0.99 6.90
CA SER A 187 21.55 0.11 8.03
C SER A 187 21.57 -1.38 7.74
N ASN A 188 21.47 -1.75 6.46
CA ASN A 188 21.09 -3.11 6.07
C ASN A 188 22.28 -3.96 5.62
N TRP A 189 23.40 -3.33 5.28
CA TRP A 189 24.53 -3.99 4.61
C TRP A 189 25.13 -5.14 5.43
N GLU A 190 25.21 -4.99 6.75
CA GLU A 190 25.82 -6.00 7.60
C GLU A 190 24.88 -7.19 7.86
N ASN A 191 23.57 -6.96 7.90
CA ASN A 191 22.57 -8.01 8.07
C ASN A 191 22.32 -8.78 6.77
N LEU A 192 22.30 -8.09 5.62
CA LEU A 192 22.24 -8.72 4.30
C LEU A 192 23.46 -9.61 4.05
N ARG A 193 24.67 -9.17 4.42
CA ARG A 193 25.88 -10.01 4.34
C ARG A 193 25.75 -11.28 5.19
N LYS A 194 25.21 -11.18 6.40
CA LYS A 194 25.01 -12.32 7.30
C LYS A 194 23.90 -13.27 6.81
N PHE A 195 22.85 -12.73 6.19
CA PHE A 195 21.74 -13.52 5.61
C PHE A 195 22.13 -14.21 4.29
N ALA A 196 22.83 -13.51 3.39
CA ALA A 196 23.18 -14.01 2.05
C ALA A 196 24.11 -15.23 2.05
N VAL A 197 24.74 -15.53 3.19
CA VAL A 197 25.61 -16.70 3.38
C VAL A 197 24.89 -17.89 4.06
N ILE A 198 23.61 -17.75 4.39
CA ILE A 198 22.81 -18.84 4.97
C ILE A 198 22.27 -19.71 3.85
N THR A 199 22.86 -20.90 3.69
CA THR A 199 22.42 -21.93 2.74
C THR A 199 21.67 -23.09 3.39
N ASP A 200 21.61 -23.12 4.72
CA ASP A 200 21.00 -24.18 5.50
C ASP A 200 19.53 -23.84 5.84
N GLU A 201 18.61 -24.72 5.45
CA GLU A 201 17.16 -24.50 5.59
C GLU A 201 16.69 -24.49 7.06
N SER A 202 17.37 -25.20 7.95
CA SER A 202 17.04 -25.20 9.38
C SER A 202 17.47 -23.90 10.06
N LYS A 203 18.64 -23.38 9.69
CA LYS A 203 19.12 -22.05 10.12
C LYS A 203 18.30 -20.93 9.50
N PHE A 204 17.84 -21.10 8.26
CA PHE A 204 16.91 -20.16 7.63
C PHE A 204 15.60 -20.04 8.42
N LYS A 205 15.00 -21.18 8.80
CA LYS A 205 13.76 -21.22 9.60
C LYS A 205 13.94 -20.64 11.01
N GLN A 206 15.16 -20.67 11.54
CA GLN A 206 15.49 -20.14 12.87
C GLN A 206 16.04 -18.71 12.83
N TRP A 207 16.23 -18.11 11.65
CA TRP A 207 16.78 -16.76 11.55
C TRP A 207 15.80 -15.75 12.15
N GLN A 208 16.20 -15.17 13.26
CA GLN A 208 15.51 -14.05 13.86
C GLN A 208 16.24 -12.78 13.47
N TRP A 209 15.49 -11.79 12.97
CA TRP A 209 16.02 -10.44 12.77
C TRP A 209 16.18 -9.80 14.16
N VAL A 210 17.30 -10.09 14.85
CA VAL A 210 17.59 -9.60 16.20
C VAL A 210 18.11 -8.16 16.13
N ASN A 211 17.26 -7.26 15.64
CA ASN A 211 17.25 -5.81 15.87
C ASN A 211 16.27 -5.22 14.86
N PRO A 212 15.10 -4.70 15.27
CA PRO A 212 14.36 -3.85 14.35
C PRO A 212 15.20 -2.61 14.12
N TYR A 213 15.82 -2.52 12.95
CA TYR A 213 16.27 -1.24 12.47
C TYR A 213 15.05 -0.30 12.47
N PRO A 214 15.16 0.96 12.93
CA PRO A 214 14.07 1.94 13.00
C PRO A 214 13.02 1.87 11.89
N TRP A 215 13.43 1.61 10.64
CA TRP A 215 12.56 1.64 9.47
C TRP A 215 12.29 0.25 8.85
N GLN A 216 12.57 -0.85 9.57
CA GLN A 216 12.34 -2.21 9.05
C GLN A 216 10.85 -2.46 8.76
N THR A 217 9.96 -1.89 9.58
CA THR A 217 8.50 -1.98 9.41
C THR A 217 7.94 -1.02 8.37
N PHE A 218 8.79 -0.15 7.78
CA PHE A 218 8.43 0.80 6.74
C PHE A 218 8.99 0.38 5.38
N ASN A 219 8.11 0.22 4.40
CA ASN A 219 8.46 0.50 3.02
C ASN A 219 8.47 2.01 2.82
N VAL A 220 9.39 2.53 2.01
CA VAL A 220 9.48 3.96 1.73
C VAL A 220 9.32 4.19 0.24
N SER A 221 8.61 5.23 -0.15
CA SER A 221 8.43 5.62 -1.55
C SER A 221 8.54 7.12 -1.74
N VAL A 222 8.95 7.55 -2.92
CA VAL A 222 8.97 8.98 -3.30
C VAL A 222 7.78 9.28 -4.20
N ALA A 223 7.01 10.31 -3.85
CA ALA A 223 5.99 10.89 -4.71
C ALA A 223 6.67 11.81 -5.74
N LEU A 224 6.62 11.42 -7.02
CA LEU A 224 7.26 12.15 -8.11
C LEU A 224 6.22 12.93 -8.90
N SER A 225 6.49 14.22 -9.11
CA SER A 225 5.70 15.07 -10.00
C SER A 225 6.02 14.81 -11.48
N ASP A 226 5.07 15.14 -12.36
CA ASP A 226 5.27 15.12 -13.80
C ASP A 226 6.35 16.13 -14.22
N ASP A 227 6.51 17.26 -13.50
CA ASP A 227 7.60 18.21 -13.75
C ASP A 227 8.97 17.59 -13.47
N PHE A 228 9.13 16.92 -12.32
CA PHE A 228 10.36 16.20 -11.98
C PHE A 228 10.71 15.18 -13.07
N MET A 229 9.75 14.31 -13.41
CA MET A 229 9.98 13.26 -14.40
C MET A 229 10.25 13.81 -15.79
N ARG A 230 9.61 14.92 -16.18
CA ARG A 230 9.89 15.61 -17.44
C ARG A 230 11.31 16.15 -17.49
N GLN A 231 11.77 16.80 -16.42
CA GLN A 231 13.12 17.35 -16.34
C GLN A 231 14.19 16.25 -16.29
N ALA A 232 13.96 15.19 -15.50
CA ALA A 232 14.84 14.04 -15.39
C ALA A 232 14.96 13.29 -16.73
N LYS A 233 13.84 13.00 -17.40
CA LYS A 233 13.83 12.32 -18.71
C LYS A 233 14.56 13.13 -19.79
N ARG A 234 14.46 14.45 -19.75
CA ARG A 234 15.14 15.36 -20.69
C ARG A 234 16.56 15.71 -20.27
N GLN A 235 17.02 15.22 -19.11
CA GLN A 235 18.33 15.55 -18.52
C GLN A 235 18.58 17.06 -18.50
N MET A 236 17.58 17.83 -18.09
CA MET A 236 17.70 19.28 -18.03
C MET A 236 18.77 19.67 -17.01
N LYS A 237 19.64 20.62 -17.36
CA LYS A 237 20.68 21.17 -16.47
C LYS A 237 20.12 22.11 -15.38
N LYS A 238 18.80 22.30 -15.34
CA LYS A 238 18.13 23.15 -14.35
C LYS A 238 18.23 22.48 -12.98
N GLU A 239 18.61 23.26 -11.98
CA GLU A 239 18.62 22.85 -10.58
C GLU A 239 17.22 22.48 -10.10
N TRP A 240 17.12 21.33 -9.45
CA TRP A 240 15.90 20.89 -8.78
C TRP A 240 15.98 21.29 -7.31
N LYS A 241 15.34 22.40 -7.00
CA LYS A 241 15.36 23.00 -5.66
C LYS A 241 14.43 22.26 -4.71
N LEU A 242 14.99 21.84 -3.57
CA LEU A 242 14.20 21.43 -2.41
C LEU A 242 13.79 22.68 -1.62
N GLY A 243 12.67 22.61 -0.93
CA GLY A 243 12.22 23.77 -0.15
C GLY A 243 11.13 23.48 0.85
N TRP A 244 11.06 24.34 1.87
CA TRP A 244 10.05 24.28 2.93
C TRP A 244 9.55 25.68 3.27
N GLY A 245 8.23 25.88 3.34
CA GLY A 245 7.65 27.17 3.72
C GLY A 245 8.07 28.35 2.83
N GLY A 246 8.39 28.09 1.55
CA GLY A 246 8.90 29.10 0.61
C GLY A 246 10.39 29.41 0.73
N VAL A 247 11.12 28.73 1.63
CA VAL A 247 12.58 28.85 1.81
C VAL A 247 13.28 27.78 0.97
N ASP A 248 14.41 28.15 0.36
CA ASP A 248 15.28 27.25 -0.41
C ASP A 248 16.14 26.40 0.54
N TRP A 249 16.27 25.10 0.25
CA TRP A 249 17.04 24.16 1.08
C TRP A 249 18.11 23.45 0.22
N PRO A 250 19.28 24.08 0.01
CA PRO A 250 20.38 23.46 -0.73
C PRO A 250 21.08 22.34 0.05
N LEU A 251 21.90 21.58 -0.67
CA LEU A 251 22.81 20.60 -0.11
C LEU A 251 24.15 21.23 0.32
N TRP A 252 24.74 20.62 1.35
CA TRP A 252 26.02 20.99 1.93
C TRP A 252 26.82 19.71 2.21
N ASP A 253 28.07 19.67 1.75
CA ASP A 253 28.96 18.54 1.95
C ASP A 253 29.99 18.87 3.04
N PHE A 254 30.11 17.97 4.00
CA PHE A 254 31.08 17.99 5.08
C PHE A 254 31.94 16.73 5.04
N GLU A 255 33.09 16.82 5.69
CA GLU A 255 33.99 15.71 5.94
C GLU A 255 34.22 15.57 7.44
N LEU A 256 34.00 14.38 7.98
CA LEU A 256 34.35 14.03 9.35
C LEU A 256 35.63 13.19 9.35
N LEU A 257 36.65 13.65 10.07
CA LEU A 257 37.81 12.84 10.39
C LEU A 257 37.59 12.11 11.72
N MET A 258 37.33 10.81 11.66
CA MET A 258 37.28 9.94 12.84
C MET A 258 38.66 9.36 13.13
N GLN A 259 39.14 9.56 14.35
CA GLN A 259 40.43 9.02 14.81
C GLN A 259 40.18 7.99 15.90
N ASP A 260 40.26 6.71 15.54
CA ASP A 260 40.04 5.61 16.48
C ASP A 260 41.40 5.11 16.99
N ARG A 261 41.62 5.22 18.31
CA ARG A 261 42.81 4.68 18.95
C ARG A 261 42.60 3.20 19.28
N LEU A 262 43.40 2.35 18.67
CA LEU A 262 43.38 0.91 18.88
C LEU A 262 44.03 0.52 20.23
N PRO A 263 43.70 -0.66 20.78
CA PRO A 263 44.31 -1.17 22.01
C PRO A 263 45.85 -1.32 21.95
N ASN A 264 46.42 -1.47 20.75
CA ASN A 264 47.86 -1.54 20.52
C ASN A 264 48.55 -0.16 20.50
N GLY A 265 47.79 0.93 20.66
CA GLY A 265 48.28 2.31 20.67
C GLY A 265 48.31 3.00 19.31
N GLU A 266 48.04 2.29 18.21
CA GLU A 266 47.93 2.88 16.87
C GLU A 266 46.64 3.71 16.75
N THR A 267 46.65 4.69 15.83
CA THR A 267 45.47 5.50 15.51
C THR A 267 45.09 5.22 14.07
N ILE A 268 43.80 4.94 13.83
CA ILE A 268 43.23 4.81 12.49
C ILE A 268 42.43 6.07 12.20
N ASP A 269 42.82 6.75 11.12
CA ASP A 269 42.08 7.88 10.58
C ASP A 269 41.08 7.36 9.55
N THR A 270 39.79 7.64 9.77
CA THR A 270 38.70 7.33 8.85
C THR A 270 38.03 8.63 8.41
N ILE A 271 38.00 8.86 7.11
CA ILE A 271 37.29 10.00 6.51
C ILE A 271 35.86 9.57 6.17
N ILE A 272 34.87 10.28 6.72
CA ILE A 272 33.45 10.01 6.50
C ILE A 272 32.80 11.21 5.81
N PRO A 273 32.30 11.07 4.57
CA PRO A 273 31.57 12.14 3.91
C PRO A 273 30.16 12.26 4.48
N ILE A 274 29.74 13.49 4.77
CA ILE A 274 28.40 13.82 5.31
C ILE A 274 27.77 14.87 4.40
N THR A 275 26.67 14.52 3.74
CA THR A 275 25.86 15.49 2.99
C THR A 275 24.56 15.74 3.73
N VAL A 276 24.23 17.02 3.96
CA VAL A 276 22.98 17.45 4.62
C VAL A 276 22.24 18.47 3.76
N CYS A 277 20.93 18.58 3.99
CA CYS A 277 20.07 19.57 3.35
C CYS A 277 19.62 20.59 4.40
N ALA A 278 19.95 21.87 4.19
CA ALA A 278 19.70 22.93 5.18
C ALA A 278 19.57 24.31 4.50
N PRO A 279 18.78 25.24 5.07
CA PRO A 279 18.52 26.53 4.44
C PRO A 279 19.69 27.51 4.57
N ASP A 280 20.57 27.29 5.55
CA ASP A 280 21.76 28.10 5.80
C ASP A 280 22.90 27.25 6.38
N LYS A 281 24.09 27.86 6.45
CA LYS A 281 25.31 27.21 6.92
C LYS A 281 25.27 26.81 8.40
N GLU A 282 24.59 27.58 9.25
CA GLU A 282 24.53 27.30 10.69
C GLU A 282 23.68 26.06 10.98
N ILE A 283 22.55 25.93 10.30
CA ILE A 283 21.71 24.74 10.37
C ILE A 283 22.42 23.56 9.70
N ALA A 284 23.10 23.76 8.57
CA ALA A 284 23.88 22.71 7.91
C ALA A 284 24.94 22.12 8.86
N TYR A 285 25.70 22.97 9.55
CA TYR A 285 26.71 22.52 10.50
C TYR A 285 26.10 21.73 11.66
N HIS A 286 24.98 22.21 12.21
CA HIS A 286 24.28 21.51 13.28
C HIS A 286 23.74 20.13 12.86
N GLU A 287 23.10 20.04 11.70
CA GLU A 287 22.58 18.76 11.19
C GLU A 287 23.74 17.79 10.91
N ALA A 288 24.85 18.28 10.35
CA ALA A 288 26.03 17.46 10.12
C ALA A 288 26.66 16.99 11.44
N GLN A 289 26.66 17.81 12.49
CA GLN A 289 27.09 17.42 13.83
C GLN A 289 26.21 16.32 14.45
N ASN A 290 24.91 16.29 14.17
CA ASN A 290 24.00 15.25 14.66
C ASN A 290 24.31 13.86 14.05
N GLU A 291 25.02 13.80 12.93
CA GLU A 291 25.49 12.56 12.30
C GLU A 291 26.86 12.10 12.84
N VAL A 292 27.53 12.91 13.68
CA VAL A 292 28.85 12.61 14.26
C VAL A 292 28.70 11.82 15.58
N PRO A 293 29.40 10.68 15.75
CA PRO A 293 29.43 9.97 17.02
C PRO A 293 29.94 10.84 18.17
N PHE A 294 29.39 10.63 19.38
CA PHE A 294 29.76 11.37 20.59
C PHE A 294 31.29 11.38 20.80
N ARG A 295 31.89 12.57 20.90
CA ARG A 295 33.34 12.92 21.08
C ARG A 295 34.14 13.37 19.84
N ASN A 296 33.58 13.37 18.63
CA ASN A 296 34.32 13.77 17.41
C ASN A 296 33.84 15.08 16.74
N ALA A 297 33.03 15.90 17.44
CA ALA A 297 32.37 17.07 16.83
C ALA A 297 33.33 18.19 16.35
N GLU A 298 34.58 18.20 16.82
CA GLU A 298 35.60 19.19 16.43
C GLU A 298 36.29 18.87 15.08
N ASN A 299 36.09 17.66 14.54
CA ASN A 299 36.77 17.16 13.33
C ASN A 299 35.90 17.26 12.06
N LEU A 300 34.90 18.15 12.06
CA LEU A 300 33.96 18.32 10.97
C LEU A 300 34.34 19.53 10.11
N THR A 301 34.67 19.30 8.84
CA THR A 301 35.11 20.34 7.89
C THR A 301 34.06 20.52 6.78
N LEU A 302 33.66 21.76 6.49
CA LEU A 302 32.81 22.06 5.33
C LEU A 302 33.65 21.97 4.05
N LEU A 303 33.22 21.13 3.09
CA LEU A 303 33.88 20.97 1.81
C LEU A 303 33.22 21.77 0.69
N ASN A 304 31.89 21.73 0.60
CA ASN A 304 31.14 22.30 -0.52
C ASN A 304 29.72 22.70 -0.09
N GLY A 305 29.13 23.68 -0.78
CA GLY A 305 27.78 24.16 -0.51
C GLY A 305 27.71 25.70 -0.40
N PRO A 306 26.52 26.29 -0.60
CA PRO A 306 25.27 25.62 -0.97
C PRO A 306 25.25 25.21 -2.45
N TYR A 307 24.67 24.04 -2.76
CA TYR A 307 24.42 23.61 -4.15
C TYR A 307 23.12 22.82 -4.30
N HIS A 308 22.63 22.69 -5.53
CA HIS A 308 21.46 21.87 -5.86
C HIS A 308 21.82 20.80 -6.90
N LEU A 309 21.09 19.69 -6.88
CA LEU A 309 21.18 18.64 -7.89
C LEU A 309 20.18 18.88 -9.01
N THR A 310 20.44 18.35 -10.21
CA THR A 310 19.41 18.31 -11.25
C THR A 310 18.36 17.25 -10.92
N ALA A 311 17.19 17.34 -11.55
CA ALA A 311 16.16 16.28 -11.42
C ALA A 311 16.70 14.91 -11.88
N TYR A 312 17.60 14.88 -12.87
CA TYR A 312 18.24 13.65 -13.32
C TYR A 312 19.15 13.05 -12.27
N ASP A 313 19.96 13.87 -11.59
CA ASP A 313 20.86 13.40 -10.53
C ASP A 313 20.09 12.88 -9.31
N TRP A 314 19.00 13.56 -8.92
CA TRP A 314 18.06 13.05 -7.91
C TRP A 314 17.46 11.72 -8.32
N PHE A 315 16.95 11.61 -9.56
CA PHE A 315 16.37 10.37 -10.05
C PHE A 315 17.39 9.22 -10.05
N ARG A 316 18.64 9.51 -10.44
CA ARG A 316 19.74 8.56 -10.35
C ARG A 316 19.96 8.08 -8.91
N LYS A 317 20.01 9.01 -7.93
CA LYS A 317 20.15 8.66 -6.50
C LYS A 317 19.00 7.79 -6.01
N ILE A 318 17.76 8.10 -6.39
CA ILE A 318 16.57 7.30 -6.06
C ILE A 318 16.72 5.89 -6.62
N CYS A 319 17.06 5.76 -7.91
CA CYS A 319 17.25 4.46 -8.56
C CYS A 319 18.42 3.66 -7.95
N THR A 320 19.54 4.31 -7.61
CA THR A 320 20.68 3.64 -6.98
C THR A 320 20.29 3.06 -5.62
N ASN A 321 19.64 3.83 -4.75
CA ASN A 321 19.20 3.30 -3.45
C ASN A 321 18.14 2.19 -3.61
N ALA A 322 17.20 2.36 -4.56
CA ALA A 322 16.21 1.32 -4.86
C ALA A 322 16.86 0.02 -5.35
N TRP A 323 17.97 0.10 -6.08
CA TRP A 323 18.75 -1.06 -6.51
C TRP A 323 19.54 -1.70 -5.34
N GLU A 324 20.06 -0.90 -4.41
CA GLU A 324 20.84 -1.39 -3.25
C GLU A 324 19.97 -2.13 -2.21
N ASP A 325 18.77 -1.62 -1.90
CA ASP A 325 17.96 -2.12 -0.77
C ASP A 325 16.49 -2.42 -1.10
N GLY A 326 16.10 -2.36 -2.38
CA GLY A 326 14.71 -2.53 -2.80
C GLY A 326 13.78 -1.37 -2.40
N CYS A 327 14.35 -0.26 -1.91
CA CYS A 327 13.66 0.96 -1.49
C CYS A 327 14.51 2.20 -1.84
N PRO A 328 13.92 3.35 -2.19
CA PRO A 328 12.49 3.63 -2.16
C PRO A 328 11.75 3.14 -3.42
N GLY A 329 10.45 2.85 -3.27
CA GLY A 329 9.53 2.80 -4.40
C GLY A 329 9.28 4.20 -4.99
N ILE A 330 8.57 4.26 -6.11
CA ILE A 330 8.13 5.52 -6.71
C ILE A 330 6.64 5.43 -7.06
N PHE A 331 5.92 6.52 -6.92
CA PHE A 331 4.62 6.68 -7.57
C PHE A 331 4.49 8.07 -8.18
N PHE A 332 3.69 8.17 -9.23
CA PHE A 332 3.53 9.40 -10.01
C PHE A 332 2.28 10.13 -9.52
N GLU A 333 2.43 11.13 -8.65
CA GLU A 333 1.29 11.74 -7.96
C GLU A 333 0.35 12.45 -8.93
N ASP A 334 0.88 13.24 -9.87
CA ASP A 334 0.06 14.03 -10.81
C ASP A 334 -0.80 13.12 -11.69
N ARG A 335 -0.22 12.00 -12.13
CA ARG A 335 -0.94 10.98 -12.88
C ARG A 335 -1.99 10.30 -12.01
N ALA A 336 -1.67 9.96 -10.76
CA ALA A 336 -2.61 9.33 -9.85
C ALA A 336 -3.83 10.24 -9.60
N ARG A 337 -3.59 11.51 -9.25
CA ARG A 337 -4.63 12.53 -9.02
C ARG A 337 -5.52 12.71 -10.26
N ALA A 338 -4.91 12.80 -11.45
CA ALA A 338 -5.66 12.98 -12.69
C ALA A 338 -6.59 11.81 -13.06
N TYR A 339 -6.31 10.60 -12.57
CA TYR A 339 -7.14 9.41 -12.76
C TYR A 339 -8.02 9.08 -11.54
N HIS A 340 -7.90 9.83 -10.45
CA HIS A 340 -8.66 9.58 -9.24
C HIS A 340 -10.07 10.16 -9.35
N ASN A 341 -11.06 9.28 -9.23
CA ASN A 341 -12.48 9.64 -9.31
C ASN A 341 -12.97 10.55 -8.17
N GLY A 342 -12.28 10.55 -7.03
CA GLY A 342 -12.65 11.31 -5.82
C GLY A 342 -11.82 12.57 -5.57
N GLU A 343 -10.94 12.94 -6.51
CA GLU A 343 -9.97 14.04 -6.31
C GLU A 343 -10.63 15.37 -5.96
N TYR A 344 -11.86 15.60 -6.43
CA TYR A 344 -12.60 16.85 -6.21
C TYR A 344 -13.09 17.05 -4.77
N PHE A 345 -13.12 16.02 -3.93
CA PHE A 345 -13.62 16.13 -2.55
C PHE A 345 -12.68 15.54 -1.50
N ASN A 346 -11.85 14.57 -1.87
CA ASN A 346 -10.83 14.00 -1.01
C ASN A 346 -9.57 13.71 -1.85
N PRO A 347 -8.66 14.69 -1.98
CA PRO A 347 -7.45 14.56 -2.80
C PRO A 347 -6.53 13.43 -2.30
N LEU A 348 -5.87 12.76 -3.24
CA LEU A 348 -4.88 11.73 -2.90
C LEU A 348 -3.72 12.29 -2.06
N ASP A 349 -3.14 11.46 -1.21
CA ASP A 349 -2.02 11.87 -0.34
C ASP A 349 -0.89 10.82 -0.31
N ALA A 350 -1.22 9.57 0.02
CA ALA A 350 -0.24 8.51 0.21
C ALA A 350 -0.66 7.22 -0.52
N THR A 351 0.17 6.19 -0.44
CA THR A 351 -0.20 4.84 -0.85
C THR A 351 -0.32 3.94 0.38
N ASN A 352 -1.14 2.90 0.27
CA ASN A 352 -1.17 1.85 1.28
C ASN A 352 0.15 1.02 1.26
N PRO A 353 0.42 0.16 2.25
CA PRO A 353 1.68 -0.59 2.36
C PRO A 353 2.12 -1.42 1.14
N CYS A 354 1.16 -1.84 0.33
CA CYS A 354 1.40 -2.67 -0.85
C CYS A 354 1.42 -1.84 -2.17
N ALA A 355 1.20 -0.52 -2.09
CA ALA A 355 1.22 0.44 -3.19
C ALA A 355 0.22 0.19 -4.34
N GLU A 356 -0.74 -0.71 -4.18
CA GLU A 356 -1.80 -0.98 -5.16
C GLU A 356 -2.92 0.06 -5.13
N GLN A 357 -3.12 0.73 -3.99
CA GLN A 357 -4.04 1.84 -3.86
C GLN A 357 -3.29 3.10 -3.43
N ILE A 358 -3.46 4.14 -4.24
CA ILE A 358 -3.13 5.51 -3.86
C ILE A 358 -4.40 6.08 -3.25
N LEU A 359 -4.31 6.49 -2.00
CA LEU A 359 -5.46 6.80 -1.16
C LEU A 359 -5.36 8.23 -0.62
N PRO A 360 -6.51 8.90 -0.47
CA PRO A 360 -6.60 10.10 0.34
C PRO A 360 -6.34 9.80 1.83
N PRO A 361 -6.10 10.83 2.67
CA PRO A 361 -6.03 10.62 4.10
C PRO A 361 -7.35 10.06 4.65
N TRP A 362 -7.24 9.17 5.63
CA TRP A 362 -8.35 8.47 6.31
C TRP A 362 -9.15 7.52 5.41
N SER A 363 -8.60 7.13 4.27
CA SER A 363 -9.22 6.17 3.35
C SER A 363 -8.71 4.74 3.57
N VAL A 364 -9.46 3.76 3.06
CA VAL A 364 -9.35 2.34 3.41
C VAL A 364 -9.24 1.43 2.18
N CYS A 365 -8.61 0.27 2.37
CA CYS A 365 -8.58 -0.81 1.39
C CYS A 365 -9.61 -1.89 1.74
N CYS A 366 -10.77 -1.86 1.06
CA CYS A 366 -11.76 -2.95 1.09
C CYS A 366 -11.56 -3.85 -0.12
N LEU A 367 -10.89 -5.00 0.05
CA LEU A 367 -10.37 -5.81 -1.05
C LEU A 367 -11.04 -7.18 -1.13
N SER A 368 -11.21 -7.71 -2.35
CA SER A 368 -11.53 -9.11 -2.63
C SER A 368 -11.23 -9.41 -4.10
N SER A 369 -11.11 -10.69 -4.48
CA SER A 369 -10.60 -11.07 -5.80
C SER A 369 -11.47 -12.12 -6.51
N LEU A 370 -11.53 -11.98 -7.83
CA LEU A 370 -12.02 -13.01 -8.75
C LEU A 370 -10.91 -14.03 -9.02
N VAL A 371 -11.21 -15.32 -9.02
CA VAL A 371 -10.23 -16.37 -9.34
C VAL A 371 -10.38 -16.73 -10.82
N LEU A 372 -9.64 -16.05 -11.68
CA LEU A 372 -9.80 -16.13 -13.14
C LEU A 372 -9.70 -17.55 -13.73
N PRO A 373 -8.82 -18.45 -13.22
CA PRO A 373 -8.70 -19.81 -13.74
C PRO A 373 -9.98 -20.65 -13.67
N GLU A 374 -10.89 -20.31 -12.76
CA GLU A 374 -12.14 -21.05 -12.53
C GLU A 374 -13.28 -20.62 -13.47
N PHE A 375 -13.03 -19.63 -14.33
CA PHE A 375 -13.95 -19.24 -15.41
C PHE A 375 -13.51 -19.78 -16.77
N ILE A 376 -12.43 -20.55 -16.84
CA ILE A 376 -11.98 -21.19 -18.10
C ILE A 376 -12.72 -22.51 -18.26
N GLN A 377 -13.44 -22.65 -19.36
CA GLN A 377 -14.23 -23.83 -19.71
C GLN A 377 -13.34 -24.96 -20.25
N GLU A 378 -13.94 -26.12 -20.53
CA GLU A 378 -13.23 -27.33 -21.01
C GLU A 378 -12.72 -27.17 -22.44
N ASP A 379 -13.35 -26.31 -23.25
CA ASP A 379 -12.93 -25.92 -24.60
C ASP A 379 -11.90 -24.78 -24.63
N GLY A 380 -11.50 -24.27 -23.46
CA GLY A 380 -10.56 -23.15 -23.32
C GLY A 380 -11.18 -21.76 -23.49
N GLU A 381 -12.48 -21.64 -23.72
CA GLU A 381 -13.19 -20.37 -23.72
C GLU A 381 -13.53 -19.88 -22.30
N ILE A 382 -13.87 -18.61 -22.18
CA ILE A 382 -14.21 -17.98 -20.90
C ILE A 382 -15.73 -18.03 -20.69
N ASP A 383 -16.16 -18.48 -19.51
CA ASP A 383 -17.52 -18.31 -18.99
C ASP A 383 -17.78 -16.83 -18.62
N TRP A 384 -18.11 -16.03 -19.63
CA TRP A 384 -18.36 -14.59 -19.47
C TRP A 384 -19.59 -14.29 -18.60
N ASP A 385 -20.62 -15.13 -18.67
CA ASP A 385 -21.85 -14.94 -17.90
C ASP A 385 -21.62 -15.26 -16.41
N GLY A 386 -20.93 -16.37 -16.11
CA GLY A 386 -20.52 -16.67 -14.74
C GLY A 386 -19.52 -15.65 -14.18
N LEU A 387 -18.62 -15.12 -15.01
CA LEU A 387 -17.73 -14.04 -14.61
C LEU A 387 -18.51 -12.75 -14.29
N LYS A 388 -19.56 -12.44 -15.06
CA LYS A 388 -20.45 -11.31 -14.78
C LYS A 388 -21.18 -11.48 -13.45
N GLU A 389 -21.77 -12.66 -13.22
CA GLU A 389 -22.46 -12.97 -11.96
C GLU A 389 -21.53 -12.85 -10.74
N ALA A 390 -20.30 -13.34 -10.87
CA ALA A 390 -19.28 -13.22 -9.83
C ALA A 390 -18.87 -11.77 -9.58
N ILE A 391 -18.75 -10.94 -10.61
CA ILE A 391 -18.46 -9.50 -10.47
C ILE A 391 -19.57 -8.80 -9.70
N PHE A 392 -20.84 -9.02 -10.08
CA PHE A 392 -21.99 -8.41 -9.41
C PHE A 392 -22.05 -8.81 -7.93
N THR A 393 -21.86 -10.10 -7.65
CA THR A 393 -21.85 -10.63 -6.28
C THR A 393 -20.70 -10.02 -5.47
N LEU A 394 -19.49 -9.93 -6.04
CA LEU A 394 -18.33 -9.42 -5.31
C LEU A 394 -18.40 -7.91 -5.06
N VAL A 395 -18.90 -7.11 -6.02
CA VAL A 395 -19.16 -5.67 -5.81
C VAL A 395 -20.19 -5.45 -4.70
N ARG A 396 -21.22 -6.29 -4.64
CA ARG A 396 -22.22 -6.26 -3.58
C ARG A 396 -21.64 -6.63 -2.21
N SER A 397 -20.91 -7.74 -2.11
CA SER A 397 -20.23 -8.14 -0.87
C SER A 397 -19.30 -7.05 -0.36
N LEU A 398 -18.49 -6.45 -1.25
CA LEU A 398 -17.57 -5.37 -0.89
C LEU A 398 -18.31 -4.13 -0.40
N ASN A 399 -19.45 -3.77 -1.00
CA ASN A 399 -20.29 -2.68 -0.50
C ASN A 399 -20.79 -2.96 0.92
N TRP A 400 -21.30 -4.16 1.18
CA TRP A 400 -21.75 -4.50 2.52
C TRP A 400 -20.62 -4.51 3.54
N ILE A 401 -19.42 -4.99 3.16
CA ILE A 401 -18.23 -4.85 4.00
C ILE A 401 -18.00 -3.37 4.36
N THR A 402 -18.07 -2.44 3.40
CA THR A 402 -17.88 -1.01 3.70
C THR A 402 -18.94 -0.43 4.64
N LEU A 403 -20.19 -0.90 4.55
CA LEU A 403 -21.30 -0.41 5.36
C LEU A 403 -21.34 -1.03 6.77
N LEU A 404 -20.85 -2.25 6.93
CA LEU A 404 -20.85 -3.00 8.20
C LEU A 404 -19.57 -2.82 9.02
N ASN A 405 -18.52 -2.24 8.43
CA ASN A 405 -17.23 -2.09 9.09
C ASN A 405 -17.23 -0.91 10.08
N GLU A 406 -16.67 -1.13 11.26
CA GLU A 406 -16.39 -0.08 12.24
C GLU A 406 -14.93 -0.20 12.68
N THR A 407 -14.14 0.84 12.47
CA THR A 407 -12.73 0.89 12.88
C THR A 407 -12.55 1.44 14.29
N GLY A 408 -13.55 2.17 14.81
CA GLY A 408 -13.45 2.89 16.08
C GLY A 408 -12.61 4.16 15.97
N VAL A 409 -12.44 4.68 14.75
CA VAL A 409 -11.76 5.93 14.44
C VAL A 409 -12.67 6.76 13.56
N ASP A 410 -13.34 7.76 14.16
CA ASP A 410 -14.39 8.55 13.52
C ASP A 410 -13.99 9.10 12.14
N LYS A 411 -12.76 9.64 12.00
CA LYS A 411 -12.26 10.16 10.73
C LYS A 411 -12.25 9.11 9.61
N ILE A 412 -11.91 7.86 9.95
CA ILE A 412 -11.86 6.75 8.99
C ILE A 412 -13.27 6.25 8.71
N ASP A 413 -14.10 6.10 9.73
CA ASP A 413 -15.46 5.58 9.60
C ASP A 413 -16.34 6.57 8.81
N GLU A 414 -16.26 7.87 9.10
CA GLU A 414 -16.94 8.94 8.34
C GLU A 414 -16.50 8.98 6.88
N ASN A 415 -15.18 8.94 6.62
CA ASN A 415 -14.67 8.97 5.24
C ASN A 415 -15.06 7.70 4.47
N THR A 416 -15.02 6.53 5.12
CA THR A 416 -15.46 5.25 4.54
C THR A 416 -16.91 5.34 4.07
N GLN A 417 -17.81 5.86 4.90
CA GLN A 417 -19.22 6.04 4.52
C GLN A 417 -19.38 7.08 3.41
N ARG A 418 -18.59 8.15 3.43
CA ARG A 418 -18.63 9.24 2.45
C ARG A 418 -18.22 8.80 1.05
N GLU A 419 -17.26 7.89 0.93
CA GLU A 419 -16.69 7.49 -0.36
C GLU A 419 -17.10 6.07 -0.83
N ARG A 420 -17.44 5.18 0.11
CA ARG A 420 -17.76 3.75 -0.12
C ARG A 420 -16.74 3.08 -1.04
N ARG A 421 -15.46 3.19 -0.70
CA ARG A 421 -14.36 2.69 -1.53
C ARG A 421 -14.26 1.17 -1.49
N ILE A 422 -14.19 0.55 -2.67
CA ILE A 422 -13.96 -0.89 -2.80
C ILE A 422 -12.83 -1.19 -3.80
N GLY A 423 -12.28 -2.40 -3.73
CA GLY A 423 -11.19 -2.87 -4.57
C GLY A 423 -11.40 -4.32 -4.97
N LEU A 424 -12.11 -4.51 -6.08
CA LEU A 424 -12.22 -5.78 -6.80
C LEU A 424 -10.93 -6.02 -7.59
N GLY A 425 -10.26 -7.12 -7.28
CA GLY A 425 -9.05 -7.58 -7.94
C GLY A 425 -9.19 -8.94 -8.61
N THR A 426 -8.06 -9.49 -9.04
CA THR A 426 -8.00 -10.81 -9.69
C THR A 426 -6.88 -11.67 -9.12
N ILE A 427 -7.08 -12.98 -9.14
CA ILE A 427 -6.10 -14.04 -8.85
C ILE A 427 -5.92 -14.87 -10.13
N GLY A 428 -4.70 -15.33 -10.38
CA GLY A 428 -4.45 -16.38 -11.37
C GLY A 428 -4.55 -15.97 -12.84
N MET A 429 -4.29 -14.70 -13.20
CA MET A 429 -4.27 -14.27 -14.62
C MET A 429 -3.37 -15.16 -15.49
N HIS A 430 -2.17 -15.47 -15.02
CA HIS A 430 -1.24 -16.34 -15.76
C HIS A 430 -1.77 -17.76 -15.90
N GLU A 431 -2.31 -18.33 -14.81
CA GLU A 431 -2.90 -19.67 -14.83
C GLU A 431 -4.12 -19.72 -15.76
N ALA A 432 -4.95 -18.68 -15.79
CA ALA A 432 -6.07 -18.58 -16.72
C ALA A 432 -5.58 -18.66 -18.18
N LEU A 433 -4.57 -17.88 -18.56
CA LEU A 433 -3.98 -17.93 -19.91
C LEU A 433 -3.36 -19.29 -20.24
N ILE A 434 -2.73 -19.95 -19.27
CA ILE A 434 -2.19 -21.32 -19.42
C ILE A 434 -3.34 -22.31 -19.65
N ARG A 435 -4.39 -22.30 -18.82
CA ARG A 435 -5.54 -23.18 -18.96
C ARG A 435 -6.23 -22.98 -20.32
N MET A 436 -6.40 -21.72 -20.76
CA MET A 436 -6.94 -21.41 -22.09
C MET A 436 -6.09 -22.01 -23.21
N SER A 437 -4.76 -21.90 -23.09
CA SER A 437 -3.81 -22.43 -24.09
C SER A 437 -3.74 -23.96 -24.11
N MET A 438 -3.92 -24.61 -22.96
CA MET A 438 -3.89 -26.06 -22.83
C MET A 438 -5.18 -26.74 -23.30
N ARG A 439 -6.31 -26.04 -23.18
CA ARG A 439 -7.65 -26.59 -23.49
C ARG A 439 -8.18 -26.17 -24.85
N GLY A 440 -7.84 -24.96 -25.29
CA GLY A 440 -8.25 -24.42 -26.57
C GLY A 440 -7.22 -24.63 -27.67
N GLU A 441 -7.55 -24.18 -28.88
CA GLU A 441 -6.70 -24.29 -30.07
C GLU A 441 -5.65 -23.16 -30.18
N ARG A 442 -5.76 -22.12 -29.35
CA ARG A 442 -4.93 -20.90 -29.42
C ARG A 442 -3.99 -20.79 -28.25
N GLU A 443 -2.76 -20.37 -28.52
CA GLU A 443 -1.76 -20.10 -27.50
C GLU A 443 -1.77 -18.65 -27.01
N TYR A 444 -1.86 -18.47 -25.69
CA TYR A 444 -1.90 -17.17 -25.01
C TYR A 444 -0.66 -16.97 -24.13
N VAL A 445 0.52 -16.83 -24.76
CA VAL A 445 1.77 -16.56 -24.05
C VAL A 445 1.75 -15.13 -23.48
N TYR A 446 1.90 -15.00 -22.16
CA TYR A 446 1.80 -13.70 -21.45
C TYR A 446 2.73 -12.61 -22.00
N SER A 447 3.96 -12.97 -22.38
CA SER A 447 4.96 -12.04 -22.94
C SER A 447 4.74 -11.69 -24.41
N GLN A 448 3.76 -12.29 -25.08
CA GLN A 448 3.43 -12.03 -26.49
C GLN A 448 2.16 -11.20 -26.63
N ASP A 449 1.89 -10.72 -27.84
CA ASP A 449 0.71 -9.91 -28.13
C ASP A 449 -0.60 -10.66 -27.88
N SER A 450 -0.64 -11.98 -28.10
CA SER A 450 -1.84 -12.80 -27.84
C SER A 450 -2.24 -12.80 -26.37
N GLY A 451 -1.29 -13.11 -25.46
CA GLY A 451 -1.53 -13.10 -24.02
C GLY A 451 -1.86 -11.71 -23.49
N ARG A 452 -1.13 -10.67 -23.93
CA ARG A 452 -1.42 -9.28 -23.55
C ARG A 452 -2.79 -8.81 -24.02
N ALA A 453 -3.18 -9.15 -25.26
CA ALA A 453 -4.48 -8.78 -25.81
C ALA A 453 -5.63 -9.49 -25.06
N MET A 454 -5.45 -10.76 -24.71
CA MET A 454 -6.45 -11.50 -23.93
C MET A 454 -6.57 -10.97 -22.50
N ALA A 455 -5.45 -10.73 -21.80
CA ALA A 455 -5.46 -10.10 -20.48
C ALA A 455 -6.16 -8.73 -20.50
N LYS A 456 -5.91 -7.92 -21.54
CA LYS A 456 -6.60 -6.65 -21.76
C LYS A 456 -8.10 -6.84 -21.99
N LYS A 457 -8.52 -7.87 -22.74
CA LYS A 457 -9.94 -8.19 -22.97
C LYS A 457 -10.63 -8.55 -21.65
N ILE A 458 -10.02 -9.42 -20.84
CA ILE A 458 -10.54 -9.83 -19.53
C ILE A 458 -10.67 -8.63 -18.60
N LEU A 459 -9.60 -7.84 -18.41
CA LEU A 459 -9.62 -6.67 -17.52
C LEU A 459 -10.59 -5.58 -18.01
N LYS A 460 -10.77 -5.42 -19.33
CA LYS A 460 -11.77 -4.51 -19.88
C LYS A 460 -13.19 -4.96 -19.57
N PHE A 461 -13.47 -6.26 -19.72
CA PHE A 461 -14.76 -6.84 -19.32
C PHE A 461 -15.03 -6.62 -17.83
N ILE A 462 -14.07 -6.98 -16.96
CA ILE A 462 -14.19 -6.76 -15.51
C ILE A 462 -14.46 -5.29 -15.19
N LYS A 463 -13.71 -4.37 -15.81
CA LYS A 463 -13.91 -2.93 -15.61
C LYS A 463 -15.33 -2.50 -15.95
N HIS A 464 -15.83 -2.85 -17.12
CA HIS A 464 -17.15 -2.42 -17.59
C HIS A 464 -18.25 -2.99 -16.69
N THR A 465 -18.20 -4.30 -16.45
CA THR A 465 -19.19 -5.01 -15.64
C THR A 465 -19.19 -4.57 -14.18
N ALA A 466 -18.03 -4.24 -13.60
CA ALA A 466 -17.97 -3.78 -12.21
C ALA A 466 -18.59 -2.40 -12.02
N TYR A 467 -18.50 -1.52 -13.03
CA TYR A 467 -19.19 -0.23 -13.01
C TYR A 467 -20.70 -0.39 -13.22
N GLU A 468 -21.14 -1.32 -14.08
CA GLU A 468 -22.55 -1.70 -14.17
C GLU A 468 -23.08 -2.19 -12.81
N ALA A 469 -22.35 -3.09 -12.14
CA ALA A 469 -22.73 -3.62 -10.84
C ALA A 469 -22.81 -2.53 -9.75
N SER A 470 -21.92 -1.54 -9.78
CA SER A 470 -21.94 -0.44 -8.80
C SER A 470 -23.06 0.57 -9.08
N ILE A 471 -23.43 0.78 -10.34
CA ILE A 471 -24.63 1.56 -10.72
C ILE A 471 -25.90 0.81 -10.27
N ASP A 472 -25.96 -0.51 -10.49
CA ASP A 472 -27.06 -1.35 -10.04
C ASP A 472 -27.22 -1.30 -8.51
N MET A 473 -26.11 -1.40 -7.79
CA MET A 473 -26.09 -1.21 -6.34
C MET A 473 -26.59 0.21 -5.94
N ALA A 474 -26.25 1.25 -6.70
CA ALA A 474 -26.70 2.61 -6.42
C ALA A 474 -28.22 2.76 -6.55
N LYS A 475 -28.87 1.97 -7.41
CA LYS A 475 -30.34 1.95 -7.52
C LYS A 475 -31.00 1.42 -6.24
N GLU A 476 -30.33 0.56 -5.49
CA GLU A 476 -30.83 0.00 -4.23
C GLU A 476 -30.51 0.88 -3.00
N ILE A 477 -29.25 1.30 -2.86
CA ILE A 477 -28.76 1.98 -1.63
C ILE A 477 -28.38 3.46 -1.82
N GLY A 478 -28.68 4.00 -3.00
CA GLY A 478 -28.26 5.33 -3.42
C GLY A 478 -26.76 5.41 -3.79
N PRO A 479 -26.34 6.50 -4.46
CA PRO A 479 -24.93 6.74 -4.75
C PRO A 479 -24.11 6.94 -3.47
N PHE A 480 -22.78 6.87 -3.57
CA PHE A 480 -21.93 7.27 -2.44
C PHE A 480 -22.20 8.73 -2.05
N PRO A 481 -22.19 9.10 -0.76
CA PRO A 481 -22.65 10.42 -0.30
C PRO A 481 -21.94 11.63 -0.92
N ALA A 482 -20.65 11.51 -1.26
CA ALA A 482 -19.91 12.61 -1.90
C ALA A 482 -20.11 12.71 -3.42
N TYR A 483 -20.97 11.87 -4.03
CA TYR A 483 -21.12 11.80 -5.48
C TYR A 483 -21.66 13.08 -6.10
N ASP A 484 -20.92 13.59 -7.07
CA ASP A 484 -21.29 14.73 -7.91
C ASP A 484 -20.91 14.36 -9.36
N PHE A 485 -21.91 14.10 -10.22
CA PHE A 485 -21.67 13.63 -11.59
C PHE A 485 -20.77 14.58 -12.40
N GLU A 486 -20.98 15.89 -12.27
CA GLU A 486 -20.24 16.90 -13.03
C GLU A 486 -18.76 16.97 -12.63
N LYS A 487 -18.44 16.65 -11.37
CA LYS A 487 -17.05 16.55 -10.89
C LYS A 487 -16.46 15.17 -11.12
N PHE A 488 -17.25 14.11 -10.89
CA PHE A 488 -16.84 12.72 -11.08
C PHE A 488 -16.41 12.43 -12.51
N LYS A 489 -17.14 12.96 -13.50
CA LYS A 489 -16.79 12.81 -14.94
C LYS A 489 -15.50 13.54 -15.36
N GLN A 490 -14.91 14.37 -14.50
CA GLN A 490 -13.66 15.09 -14.81
C GLN A 490 -12.44 14.18 -14.69
N SER A 491 -12.52 13.09 -13.91
CA SER A 491 -11.45 12.09 -13.82
C SER A 491 -11.14 11.52 -15.22
N LYS A 492 -9.85 11.43 -15.56
CA LYS A 492 -9.42 10.80 -16.82
C LYS A 492 -9.86 9.34 -16.92
N PHE A 493 -10.00 8.66 -15.78
CA PHE A 493 -10.51 7.29 -15.74
C PHE A 493 -11.97 7.23 -16.21
N ILE A 494 -12.82 8.11 -15.70
CA ILE A 494 -14.25 8.15 -16.07
C ILE A 494 -14.45 8.65 -17.50
N GLN A 495 -13.68 9.65 -17.95
CA GLN A 495 -13.72 10.07 -19.35
C GLN A 495 -13.40 8.92 -20.31
N GLN A 496 -12.40 8.10 -19.96
CA GLN A 496 -12.06 6.92 -20.75
C GLN A 496 -13.17 5.86 -20.67
N LEU A 497 -13.77 5.63 -19.50
CA LEU A 497 -14.90 4.71 -19.34
C LEU A 497 -16.07 5.12 -20.24
N LEU A 498 -16.49 6.39 -20.19
CA LEU A 498 -17.62 6.91 -20.98
C LEU A 498 -17.31 6.90 -22.48
N LYS A 499 -16.06 7.10 -22.89
CA LYS A 499 -15.66 6.91 -24.30
C LYS A 499 -15.83 5.46 -24.76
N GLU A 500 -15.56 4.49 -23.88
CA GLU A 500 -15.67 3.07 -24.19
C GLU A 500 -17.11 2.53 -24.02
N ARG A 501 -17.91 3.16 -23.15
CA ARG A 501 -19.29 2.80 -22.80
C ARG A 501 -20.16 4.06 -22.64
N PRO A 502 -20.54 4.72 -23.75
CA PRO A 502 -21.34 5.94 -23.71
C PRO A 502 -22.73 5.74 -23.10
N ASP A 503 -23.24 4.51 -23.17
CA ASP A 503 -24.50 4.09 -22.57
C ASP A 503 -24.54 4.23 -21.04
N LEU A 504 -23.38 4.20 -20.37
CA LEU A 504 -23.30 4.39 -18.92
C LEU A 504 -23.43 5.85 -18.49
N GLU A 505 -23.35 6.83 -19.40
CA GLU A 505 -23.38 8.24 -19.03
C GLU A 505 -24.74 8.64 -18.43
N GLU A 506 -25.82 8.21 -19.07
CA GLU A 506 -27.17 8.52 -18.60
C GLU A 506 -27.48 7.78 -17.28
N GLU A 507 -27.07 6.52 -17.18
CA GLU A 507 -27.22 5.73 -15.96
C GLU A 507 -26.51 6.37 -14.77
N LEU A 508 -25.26 6.83 -14.97
CA LEU A 508 -24.50 7.56 -13.94
C LEU A 508 -25.18 8.88 -13.58
N ARG A 509 -25.75 9.59 -14.55
CA ARG A 509 -26.43 10.86 -14.28
C ARG A 509 -27.73 10.69 -13.49
N ILE A 510 -28.53 9.67 -13.82
CA ILE A 510 -29.84 9.42 -13.21
C ILE A 510 -29.71 8.69 -11.86
N HIS A 511 -28.94 7.61 -11.83
CA HIS A 511 -28.87 6.69 -10.69
C HIS A 511 -27.63 6.91 -9.82
N GLY A 512 -26.59 7.52 -10.38
CA GLY A 512 -25.28 7.64 -9.73
C GLY A 512 -24.54 6.31 -9.65
N ILE A 513 -23.59 6.23 -8.72
CA ILE A 513 -22.76 5.05 -8.51
C ILE A 513 -22.53 4.83 -7.02
N ALA A 514 -22.56 3.58 -6.57
CA ALA A 514 -22.47 3.26 -5.14
C ALA A 514 -21.07 3.48 -4.57
N ASN A 515 -20.03 3.51 -5.40
CA ASN A 515 -18.63 3.48 -4.97
C ASN A 515 -17.77 4.54 -5.68
N VAL A 516 -16.90 5.24 -4.95
CA VAL A 516 -15.95 6.21 -5.55
C VAL A 516 -14.96 5.54 -6.51
N THR A 517 -14.42 4.38 -6.12
CA THR A 517 -13.51 3.55 -6.91
C THR A 517 -13.84 2.09 -6.66
N ILE A 518 -13.67 1.25 -7.68
CA ILE A 518 -14.16 -0.13 -7.66
C ILE A 518 -13.05 -1.17 -7.87
N LEU A 519 -12.02 -0.86 -8.66
CA LEU A 519 -11.06 -1.85 -9.17
C LEU A 519 -9.70 -1.66 -8.51
N THR A 520 -9.05 -2.76 -8.13
CA THR A 520 -7.72 -2.74 -7.52
C THR A 520 -7.02 -4.06 -7.73
N GLN A 521 -5.80 -4.04 -8.28
CA GLN A 521 -5.00 -5.26 -8.41
C GLN A 521 -4.04 -5.37 -7.22
N ALA A 522 -4.51 -6.01 -6.15
CA ALA A 522 -3.73 -6.22 -4.93
C ALA A 522 -2.83 -7.46 -4.99
N PRO A 523 -1.74 -7.51 -4.21
CA PRO A 523 -1.03 -8.76 -3.94
C PRO A 523 -1.93 -9.75 -3.20
N THR A 524 -1.98 -11.00 -3.68
CA THR A 524 -2.84 -12.07 -3.12
C THR A 524 -2.01 -13.11 -2.37
N GLY A 525 -1.00 -12.67 -1.62
CA GLY A 525 0.07 -13.55 -1.13
C GLY A 525 -0.37 -14.72 -0.23
N THR A 526 -1.50 -14.60 0.49
CA THR A 526 -2.03 -15.68 1.35
C THR A 526 -3.37 -16.24 0.88
N THR A 527 -3.99 -15.65 -0.13
CA THR A 527 -5.33 -16.02 -0.62
C THR A 527 -5.33 -16.55 -2.05
N GLY A 528 -4.29 -16.24 -2.83
CA GLY A 528 -4.17 -16.65 -4.23
C GLY A 528 -3.21 -17.79 -4.46
#